data_AF-A0A957Z2M7-F1
#
_entry.id   AF-A0A957Z2M7-F1
#
_cell.length_a   1.000
_cell.length_b   1.000
_cell.length_c   1.000
_cell.angle_alpha   90.00
_cell.angle_beta   90.00
_cell.angle_gamma   90.00
#
_symmetry.space_group_name_H-M   'P 1'
#
loop_
_entity.id
_entity.type
_entity.pdbx_description
1 polymer ?
#
loop_
_entity_poly.entity_id
_entity_poly.type
_entity_poly.pdbx_seq_one_letter_code
_entity_poly.pdbx_strand_id
1 'polypeptide(L)'
;MRLRSFFRLTGPVTVALLAIGLLQWGLLTGAPGHGRVLAAPALDVGKPVDPNAAAWRLWQDLDPAAQAKIDPRLIDEFQGEVTPAHLSNNLATGLPLARTRFLVYLTEQPDLARLESQLVIAGATNPRRGTLDLLVQAAQTSQAPVRAVLDRQVAEQAVGSYQPLFIVNAVAVEGDLMTVIDLARRDDVSHIAANYPLVPLWQDDAPTGPNASPVTSTQSVTGPVAATVQSADLQTATVLDPANWNIDLVDADRVWTELGVTGQGAVVAGFDTGVYYAHPALIDAYRGTLPAGQFDHNYNWFEPDGNLYANGDLGPSLSPEPTNCGSHGTHTMGTMLGDDGQSNQIGMAPDAQWIGCRNMRRGIGNPASYSTCMEFFLAP
;
A
#
# COMPACT_ATOMS: atom_id res chain seq x y z
N MET A 1 33.41 27.94 17.83
CA MET A 1 32.76 29.22 17.41
C MET A 1 32.01 28.92 16.11
N ARG A 2 30.65 29.02 16.12
CA ARG A 2 29.67 29.31 15.03
C ARG A 2 29.99 28.85 13.58
N LEU A 3 29.10 28.41 12.67
CA LEU A 3 27.64 28.25 12.48
C LEU A 3 27.48 27.68 11.03
N ARG A 4 26.41 26.90 10.73
CA ARG A 4 25.61 26.88 9.46
C ARG A 4 26.29 26.49 8.12
N SER A 5 25.66 25.92 7.08
CA SER A 5 24.32 25.36 6.73
C SER A 5 24.37 24.87 5.26
N PHE A 6 23.32 24.14 4.83
CA PHE A 6 22.75 23.99 3.47
C PHE A 6 23.36 22.98 2.47
N PHE A 7 22.50 22.04 2.05
CA PHE A 7 22.55 21.41 0.73
C PHE A 7 21.19 21.54 0.04
N ARG A 8 21.22 21.79 -1.27
CA ARG A 8 20.08 21.77 -2.21
C ARG A 8 20.45 20.88 -3.41
N LEU A 9 19.52 19.97 -3.75
CA LEU A 9 19.07 19.48 -5.07
C LEU A 9 20.06 18.86 -6.08
N THR A 10 19.79 17.65 -6.59
CA THR A 10 19.10 17.30 -7.88
C THR A 10 19.29 15.81 -8.27
N GLY A 11 18.28 15.14 -8.87
CA GLY A 11 18.31 13.73 -9.40
C GLY A 11 19.04 13.57 -10.77
N PRO A 12 18.80 12.52 -11.63
CA PRO A 12 17.68 11.55 -11.69
C PRO A 12 18.04 10.03 -11.93
N VAL A 13 16.95 9.26 -12.14
CA VAL A 13 16.65 7.80 -12.26
C VAL A 13 17.31 7.01 -13.42
N THR A 14 17.51 5.68 -13.23
CA THR A 14 17.25 4.62 -14.25
C THR A 14 16.82 3.30 -13.59
N VAL A 15 15.74 2.67 -14.09
CA VAL A 15 15.21 1.33 -13.73
C VAL A 15 15.41 0.37 -14.93
N ALA A 16 15.67 -0.91 -14.68
CA ALA A 16 15.56 -1.99 -15.68
C ALA A 16 14.76 -3.18 -15.10
N LEU A 17 13.81 -3.70 -15.89
CA LEU A 17 12.89 -4.81 -15.62
C LEU A 17 13.25 -6.00 -16.54
N LEU A 18 13.13 -7.25 -16.06
CA LEU A 18 12.87 -8.40 -16.95
C LEU A 18 12.21 -9.56 -16.18
N ALA A 19 11.01 -9.94 -16.63
CA ALA A 19 10.17 -11.00 -16.07
C ALA A 19 10.31 -12.31 -16.86
N ILE A 20 10.24 -13.46 -16.19
CA ILE A 20 9.76 -14.73 -16.78
C ILE A 20 9.05 -15.57 -15.69
N GLY A 21 7.76 -15.85 -15.89
CA GLY A 21 6.99 -16.78 -15.05
C GLY A 21 7.01 -18.22 -15.55
N LEU A 22 6.55 -19.15 -14.70
CA LEU A 22 5.63 -20.25 -15.04
C LEU A 22 5.30 -21.12 -13.81
N LEU A 23 4.00 -21.34 -13.61
CA LEU A 23 3.38 -22.40 -12.80
C LEU A 23 3.61 -23.79 -13.47
N GLN A 24 3.67 -24.89 -12.72
CA GLN A 24 2.51 -25.71 -12.32
C GLN A 24 2.88 -27.07 -11.67
N TRP A 25 1.93 -27.58 -10.88
CA TRP A 25 1.87 -28.88 -10.18
C TRP A 25 1.70 -30.11 -11.10
N GLY A 26 1.99 -31.31 -10.57
CA GLY A 26 1.46 -32.56 -11.12
C GLY A 26 1.49 -33.75 -10.15
N LEU A 27 0.35 -34.43 -9.99
CA LEU A 27 0.25 -35.85 -9.58
C LEU A 27 -0.86 -36.55 -10.40
N LEU A 28 -0.44 -37.61 -11.14
CA LEU A 28 -1.07 -38.88 -11.56
C LEU A 28 -2.53 -38.86 -12.11
N THR A 29 -2.84 -39.41 -13.30
CA THR A 29 -2.95 -40.86 -13.63
C THR A 29 -3.40 -41.06 -15.11
N GLY A 30 -3.18 -42.25 -15.71
CA GLY A 30 -4.09 -42.85 -16.74
C GLY A 30 -3.64 -42.89 -18.21
N ALA A 31 -3.75 -44.07 -18.85
CA ALA A 31 -3.27 -44.49 -20.18
C ALA A 31 -4.09 -43.99 -21.40
N PRO A 32 -3.64 -44.19 -22.68
CA PRO A 32 -4.21 -43.52 -23.85
C PRO A 32 -5.32 -44.31 -24.55
N GLY A 33 -6.36 -43.62 -25.00
CA GLY A 33 -7.40 -44.13 -25.89
C GLY A 33 -7.58 -43.19 -27.10
N HIS A 34 -7.40 -43.72 -28.30
CA HIS A 34 -7.60 -43.01 -29.56
C HIS A 34 -9.09 -42.75 -29.82
N GLY A 35 -9.49 -41.48 -29.92
CA GLY A 35 -10.81 -41.05 -30.37
C GLY A 35 -10.74 -39.74 -31.15
N ARG A 36 -11.10 -39.77 -32.43
CA ARG A 36 -11.24 -38.59 -33.30
C ARG A 36 -12.39 -37.72 -32.79
N VAL A 37 -12.10 -36.53 -32.25
CA VAL A 37 -13.12 -35.52 -31.95
C VAL A 37 -13.38 -34.72 -33.22
N LEU A 38 -14.59 -34.84 -33.77
CA LEU A 38 -15.08 -33.98 -34.84
C LEU A 38 -15.29 -32.57 -34.25
N ALA A 39 -14.65 -31.56 -34.82
CA ALA A 39 -14.83 -30.17 -34.41
C ALA A 39 -16.29 -29.74 -34.65
N ALA A 40 -16.98 -29.33 -33.58
CA ALA A 40 -18.26 -28.62 -33.68
C ALA A 40 -18.01 -27.24 -34.34
N PRO A 41 -18.93 -26.73 -35.16
CA PRO A 41 -18.78 -25.41 -35.77
C PRO A 41 -18.74 -24.34 -34.68
N ALA A 42 -17.78 -23.42 -34.77
CA ALA A 42 -17.72 -22.26 -33.89
C ALA A 42 -19.02 -21.45 -34.04
N LEU A 43 -19.76 -21.31 -32.94
CA LEU A 43 -20.81 -20.32 -32.83
C LEU A 43 -20.16 -18.94 -32.97
N ASP A 44 -20.59 -18.17 -33.97
CA ASP A 44 -20.27 -16.75 -34.12
C ASP A 44 -20.99 -15.98 -33.01
N VAL A 45 -20.42 -16.03 -31.81
CA VAL A 45 -20.75 -15.11 -30.73
C VAL A 45 -20.19 -13.76 -31.17
N GLY A 46 -21.07 -12.89 -31.69
CA GLY A 46 -20.70 -11.58 -32.23
C GLY A 46 -19.73 -10.84 -31.31
N LYS A 47 -18.83 -10.06 -31.91
CA LYS A 47 -17.80 -9.31 -31.17
C LYS A 47 -18.43 -8.58 -29.96
N PRO A 48 -17.83 -8.68 -28.76
CA PRO A 48 -18.35 -8.02 -27.57
C PRO A 48 -18.51 -6.52 -27.84
N VAL A 49 -19.70 -5.99 -27.50
CA VAL A 49 -20.03 -4.57 -27.65
C VAL A 49 -19.32 -3.79 -26.54
N ASP A 50 -18.59 -2.75 -26.93
CA ASP A 50 -17.92 -1.86 -25.98
C ASP A 50 -18.97 -1.06 -25.18
N PRO A 51 -19.04 -1.24 -23.85
CA PRO A 51 -20.00 -0.53 -23.00
C PRO A 51 -19.75 0.99 -22.94
N ASN A 52 -18.55 1.46 -23.31
CA ASN A 52 -18.15 2.85 -23.30
C ASN A 52 -18.13 3.49 -24.71
N ALA A 53 -18.76 2.85 -25.71
CA ALA A 53 -18.75 3.30 -27.10
C ALA A 53 -19.13 4.79 -27.30
N ALA A 54 -20.08 5.31 -26.53
CA ALA A 54 -20.48 6.71 -26.59
C ALA A 54 -19.44 7.67 -25.97
N ALA A 55 -18.73 7.24 -24.93
CA ALA A 55 -17.75 8.04 -24.21
C ALA A 55 -16.45 8.22 -25.02
N TRP A 56 -16.08 7.25 -25.86
CA TRP A 56 -14.84 7.33 -26.65
C TRP A 56 -14.75 8.52 -27.60
N ARG A 57 -15.89 8.97 -28.17
CA ARG A 57 -15.91 10.18 -29.00
C ARG A 57 -15.60 11.42 -28.16
N LEU A 58 -16.22 11.52 -26.98
CA LEU A 58 -15.97 12.64 -26.07
C LEU A 58 -14.56 12.62 -25.50
N TRP A 59 -13.96 11.45 -25.30
CA TRP A 59 -12.56 11.31 -24.94
C TRP A 59 -11.64 11.89 -26.03
N GLN A 60 -11.87 11.53 -27.29
CA GLN A 60 -11.07 12.02 -28.43
C GLN A 60 -11.18 13.54 -28.59
N ASP A 61 -12.36 14.11 -28.34
CA ASP A 61 -12.65 15.54 -28.44
C ASP A 61 -12.45 16.30 -27.12
N LEU A 62 -11.95 15.64 -26.07
CA LEU A 62 -11.75 16.25 -24.76
C LEU A 62 -10.63 17.32 -24.83
N ASP A 63 -10.83 18.43 -24.14
CA ASP A 63 -9.82 19.50 -24.06
C ASP A 63 -8.48 18.94 -23.53
N PRO A 64 -7.32 19.31 -24.11
CA PRO A 64 -6.02 18.76 -23.72
C PRO A 64 -5.69 18.94 -22.23
N ALA A 65 -6.13 20.04 -21.59
CA ALA A 65 -5.90 20.24 -20.16
C ALA A 65 -6.71 19.26 -19.31
N ALA A 66 -7.93 18.92 -19.73
CA ALA A 66 -8.74 17.89 -19.08
C ALA A 66 -8.21 16.47 -19.35
N GLN A 67 -7.75 16.18 -20.58
CA GLN A 67 -7.07 14.91 -20.89
C GLN A 67 -5.82 14.72 -20.02
N ALA A 68 -5.02 15.78 -19.83
CA ALA A 68 -3.80 15.72 -19.01
C ALA A 68 -4.05 15.41 -17.53
N LYS A 69 -5.28 15.56 -17.03
CA LYS A 69 -5.66 15.15 -15.68
C LYS A 69 -5.88 13.64 -15.56
N ILE A 70 -6.16 12.94 -16.67
CA ILE A 70 -6.53 11.53 -16.67
C ILE A 70 -5.27 10.69 -16.88
N ASP A 71 -5.03 9.79 -15.93
CA ASP A 71 -3.97 8.79 -16.04
C ASP A 71 -4.19 7.89 -17.27
N PRO A 72 -3.21 7.81 -18.20
CA PRO A 72 -3.31 6.97 -19.39
C PRO A 72 -3.66 5.51 -19.11
N ARG A 73 -3.24 4.95 -17.96
CA ARG A 73 -3.57 3.57 -17.60
C ARG A 73 -5.08 3.32 -17.56
N LEU A 74 -5.89 4.32 -17.21
CA LEU A 74 -7.35 4.15 -17.20
C LEU A 74 -7.91 3.88 -18.59
N ILE A 75 -7.30 4.47 -19.61
CA ILE A 75 -7.68 4.25 -21.00
C ILE A 75 -7.41 2.78 -21.39
N ASP A 76 -6.21 2.29 -21.06
CA ASP A 76 -5.82 0.90 -21.29
C ASP A 76 -6.72 -0.08 -20.53
N GLU A 77 -7.12 0.26 -19.30
CA GLU A 77 -8.07 -0.54 -18.51
C GLU A 77 -9.47 -0.58 -19.14
N PHE A 78 -10.02 0.56 -19.58
CA PHE A 78 -11.32 0.60 -20.25
C PHE A 78 -11.32 -0.15 -21.59
N GLN A 79 -10.21 -0.17 -22.30
CA GLN A 79 -10.03 -0.93 -23.53
C GLN A 79 -9.82 -2.44 -23.27
N GLY A 80 -9.58 -2.83 -22.02
CA GLY A 80 -9.30 -4.21 -21.63
C GLY A 80 -7.87 -4.66 -21.94
N GLU A 81 -6.97 -3.73 -22.24
CA GLU A 81 -5.55 -3.99 -22.51
C GLU A 81 -4.77 -4.28 -21.22
N VAL A 82 -5.15 -3.62 -20.12
CA VAL A 82 -4.56 -3.82 -18.79
C VAL A 82 -5.63 -4.28 -17.81
N THR A 83 -5.28 -5.24 -16.94
CA THR A 83 -6.18 -5.71 -15.88
C THR A 83 -6.10 -4.76 -14.66
N PRO A 84 -7.23 -4.19 -14.20
CA PRO A 84 -7.26 -3.37 -12.99
C PRO A 84 -6.92 -4.16 -11.73
N ALA A 85 -6.32 -3.50 -10.73
CA ALA A 85 -5.91 -4.15 -9.48
C ALA A 85 -7.07 -4.84 -8.74
N HIS A 86 -8.25 -4.22 -8.75
CA HIS A 86 -9.42 -4.77 -8.05
C HIS A 86 -10.02 -6.01 -8.75
N LEU A 87 -9.63 -6.28 -10.00
CA LEU A 87 -10.07 -7.45 -10.78
C LEU A 87 -8.96 -8.50 -10.95
N SER A 88 -7.74 -8.28 -10.45
CA SER A 88 -6.60 -9.18 -10.68
C SER A 88 -6.78 -10.61 -10.16
N ASN A 89 -7.78 -10.86 -9.31
CA ASN A 89 -8.15 -12.20 -8.83
C ASN A 89 -9.20 -12.90 -9.71
N ASN A 90 -9.78 -12.21 -10.69
CA ASN A 90 -10.82 -12.69 -11.60
C ASN A 90 -10.26 -12.76 -13.04
N LEU A 91 -10.00 -13.97 -13.52
CA LEU A 91 -9.28 -14.30 -14.76
C LEU A 91 -9.98 -13.94 -16.10
N ALA A 92 -11.02 -13.11 -16.11
CA ALA A 92 -11.65 -12.67 -17.36
C ALA A 92 -10.93 -11.43 -17.89
N THR A 93 -9.79 -11.63 -18.55
CA THR A 93 -8.97 -10.56 -19.13
C THR A 93 -9.17 -10.47 -20.64
N GLY A 94 -9.04 -9.26 -21.21
CA GLY A 94 -9.06 -9.02 -22.67
C GLY A 94 -10.39 -8.52 -23.26
N LEU A 95 -11.31 -8.00 -22.45
CA LEU A 95 -12.55 -7.37 -22.93
C LEU A 95 -12.67 -5.93 -22.41
N PRO A 96 -13.25 -5.00 -23.19
CA PRO A 96 -13.54 -3.65 -22.71
C PRO A 96 -14.34 -3.66 -21.42
N LEU A 97 -13.90 -2.88 -20.44
CA LEU A 97 -14.53 -2.81 -19.13
C LEU A 97 -15.68 -1.81 -19.13
N ALA A 98 -16.81 -2.16 -18.51
CA ALA A 98 -17.88 -1.19 -18.26
C ALA A 98 -17.46 -0.15 -17.23
N ARG A 99 -16.79 -0.58 -16.16
CA ARG A 99 -16.27 0.26 -15.09
C ARG A 99 -14.89 -0.20 -14.64
N THR A 100 -14.10 0.72 -14.11
CA THR A 100 -12.88 0.42 -13.35
C THR A 100 -12.82 1.26 -12.08
N ARG A 101 -11.78 1.08 -11.27
CA ARG A 101 -11.55 1.83 -10.03
C ARG A 101 -10.40 2.82 -10.17
N PHE A 102 -10.68 4.06 -9.81
CA PHE A 102 -9.75 5.17 -9.88
C PHE A 102 -9.86 6.09 -8.66
N LEU A 103 -8.87 6.94 -8.49
CA LEU A 103 -8.79 7.94 -7.43
C LEU A 103 -8.88 9.33 -8.03
N VAL A 104 -9.84 10.11 -7.53
CA VAL A 104 -10.08 11.50 -7.95
C VAL A 104 -9.46 12.41 -6.90
N TYR A 105 -8.32 13.02 -7.22
CA TYR A 105 -7.62 13.93 -6.30
C TYR A 105 -8.13 15.35 -6.47
N LEU A 106 -8.42 16.02 -5.36
CA LEU A 106 -8.95 17.38 -5.35
C LEU A 106 -7.81 18.40 -5.36
N THR A 107 -8.05 19.55 -5.99
CA THR A 107 -7.08 20.66 -6.07
C THR A 107 -6.83 21.29 -4.70
N GLU A 108 -7.84 21.33 -3.83
CA GLU A 108 -7.67 21.80 -2.46
C GLU A 108 -6.83 20.80 -1.66
N GLN A 109 -5.80 21.27 -0.97
CA GLN A 109 -5.00 20.45 -0.05
C GLN A 109 -4.79 21.25 1.25
N PRO A 110 -5.07 20.67 2.42
CA PRO A 110 -4.97 21.38 3.69
C PRO A 110 -3.51 21.78 4.01
N ASP A 111 -3.33 22.98 4.56
CA ASP A 111 -2.01 23.52 4.93
C ASP A 111 -1.55 22.97 6.28
N LEU A 112 -0.94 21.78 6.24
CA LEU A 112 -0.41 21.10 7.42
C LEU A 112 0.79 21.85 8.05
N ALA A 113 1.58 22.55 7.25
CA ALA A 113 2.76 23.30 7.73
C ALA A 113 2.34 24.50 8.59
N ARG A 114 1.26 25.17 8.22
CA ARG A 114 0.65 26.24 9.03
C ARG A 114 0.08 25.70 10.33
N LEU A 115 -0.60 24.54 10.30
CA LEU A 115 -1.10 23.90 11.51
C LEU A 115 0.05 23.55 12.47
N GLU A 116 1.11 22.91 11.95
CA GLU A 116 2.30 22.57 12.72
C GLU A 116 2.91 23.83 13.39
N SER A 117 3.05 24.91 12.63
CA SER A 117 3.56 26.19 13.15
C SER A 117 2.70 26.74 14.30
N GLN A 118 1.38 26.63 14.19
CA GLN A 118 0.45 27.08 15.24
C GLN A 118 0.55 26.22 16.50
N LEU A 119 0.67 24.90 16.34
CA LEU A 119 0.75 23.97 17.46
C LEU A 119 2.08 24.11 18.23
N VAL A 120 3.18 24.37 17.52
CA VAL A 120 4.47 24.72 18.13
C VAL A 120 4.36 26.01 18.95
N ILE A 121 3.74 27.06 18.41
CA ILE A 121 3.52 28.33 19.14
C ILE A 121 2.64 28.12 20.38
N ALA A 122 1.62 27.26 20.28
CA ALA A 122 0.71 26.96 21.37
C ALA A 122 1.30 26.02 22.45
N GLY A 123 2.50 25.48 22.25
CA GLY A 123 3.11 24.50 23.15
C GLY A 123 2.37 23.16 23.18
N ALA A 124 1.60 22.84 22.13
CA ALA A 124 0.85 21.59 22.06
C ALA A 124 1.81 20.40 21.83
N THR A 125 1.71 19.38 22.67
CA THR A 125 2.59 18.19 22.62
C THR A 125 2.01 17.04 21.79
N ASN A 126 0.74 17.12 21.37
CA ASN A 126 0.09 16.10 20.56
C ASN A 126 -0.80 16.73 19.46
N PRO A 127 -0.29 16.91 18.24
CA PRO A 127 -1.00 17.58 17.16
C PRO A 127 -2.10 16.73 16.51
N ARG A 128 -2.17 15.43 16.82
CA ARG A 128 -2.94 14.42 16.05
C ARG A 128 -4.40 14.81 15.85
N ARG A 129 -5.07 15.27 16.92
CA ARG A 129 -6.49 15.64 16.84
C ARG A 129 -6.71 16.85 15.93
N GLY A 130 -5.87 17.87 16.04
CA GLY A 130 -5.93 19.05 15.16
C GLY A 130 -5.64 18.70 13.70
N THR A 131 -4.70 17.79 13.46
CA THR A 131 -4.39 17.28 12.11
C THR A 131 -5.59 16.53 11.53
N LEU A 132 -6.18 15.60 12.29
CA LEU A 132 -7.36 14.87 11.87
C LEU A 132 -8.53 15.81 11.56
N ASP A 133 -8.84 16.73 12.48
CA ASP A 133 -9.96 17.67 12.31
C ASP A 133 -9.76 18.56 11.07
N LEU A 134 -8.53 19.02 10.80
CA LEU A 134 -8.21 19.81 9.60
C LEU A 134 -8.38 19.00 8.31
N LEU A 135 -7.86 17.77 8.27
CA LEU A 135 -7.98 16.89 7.10
C LEU A 135 -9.44 16.56 6.80
N VAL A 136 -10.20 16.17 7.82
CA VAL A 136 -11.63 15.83 7.69
C VAL A 136 -12.44 17.05 7.25
N GLN A 137 -12.20 18.23 7.84
CA GLN A 137 -12.91 19.45 7.46
C GLN A 137 -12.64 19.85 6.01
N ALA A 138 -11.37 19.83 5.59
CA ALA A 138 -10.99 20.15 4.21
C ALA A 138 -11.67 19.18 3.24
N ALA A 139 -11.56 17.87 3.49
CA ALA A 139 -12.18 16.84 2.67
C ALA A 139 -13.71 16.97 2.58
N GLN A 140 -14.40 17.16 3.71
CA GLN A 140 -15.86 17.35 3.70
C GLN A 140 -16.29 18.55 2.87
N THR A 141 -15.54 19.66 2.94
CA THR A 141 -15.85 20.90 2.24
C THR A 141 -15.56 20.77 0.75
N SER A 142 -14.34 20.36 0.39
CA SER A 142 -13.87 20.33 -0.99
C SER A 142 -14.47 19.17 -1.80
N GLN A 143 -14.81 18.05 -1.16
CA GLN A 143 -15.36 16.89 -1.87
C GLN A 143 -16.88 17.00 -2.08
N ALA A 144 -17.60 17.86 -1.36
CA ALA A 144 -19.06 17.94 -1.44
C ALA A 144 -19.59 18.13 -2.88
N PRO A 145 -19.03 19.03 -3.72
CA PRO A 145 -19.49 19.18 -5.11
C PRO A 145 -19.23 17.95 -5.99
N VAL A 146 -18.08 17.28 -5.80
CA VAL A 146 -17.74 16.04 -6.52
C VAL A 146 -18.67 14.90 -6.09
N ARG A 147 -18.90 14.74 -4.79
CA ARG A 147 -19.81 13.73 -4.23
C ARG A 147 -21.24 13.90 -4.73
N ALA A 148 -21.73 15.14 -4.85
CA ALA A 148 -23.06 15.39 -5.42
C ALA A 148 -23.19 14.95 -6.90
N VAL A 149 -22.10 14.97 -7.67
CA VAL A 149 -22.08 14.40 -9.04
C VAL A 149 -22.09 12.88 -8.97
N LEU A 150 -21.25 12.29 -8.12
CA LEU A 150 -21.16 10.85 -7.95
C LEU A 150 -22.48 10.24 -7.45
N ASP A 151 -23.16 10.87 -6.50
CA ASP A 151 -24.47 10.44 -5.99
C ASP A 151 -25.51 10.37 -7.12
N ARG A 152 -25.51 11.35 -8.02
CA ARG A 152 -26.38 11.36 -9.21
C ARG A 152 -26.02 10.22 -10.16
N GLN A 153 -24.73 10.04 -10.44
CA GLN A 153 -24.26 9.00 -11.35
C GLN A 153 -24.42 7.58 -10.76
N VAL A 154 -24.46 7.44 -9.43
CA VAL A 154 -24.88 6.19 -8.77
C VAL A 154 -26.36 5.90 -9.07
N ALA A 155 -27.23 6.89 -8.97
CA ALA A 155 -28.66 6.73 -9.31
C ALA A 155 -28.88 6.41 -10.80
N GLU A 156 -28.01 6.89 -11.67
CA GLU A 156 -28.01 6.63 -13.12
C GLU A 156 -27.31 5.31 -13.49
N GLN A 157 -26.73 4.60 -12.52
CA GLN A 157 -25.92 3.39 -12.76
C GLN A 157 -24.72 3.64 -13.68
N ALA A 158 -24.13 4.84 -13.69
CA ALA A 158 -22.82 5.09 -14.28
C ALA A 158 -21.69 4.79 -13.26
N VAL A 159 -21.91 5.13 -11.99
CA VAL A 159 -21.04 4.81 -10.86
C VAL A 159 -21.60 3.63 -10.08
N GLY A 160 -20.76 2.65 -9.75
CA GLY A 160 -21.15 1.51 -8.90
C GLY A 160 -21.12 1.87 -7.42
N SER A 161 -20.01 2.42 -6.97
CA SER A 161 -19.81 2.91 -5.60
C SER A 161 -18.65 3.89 -5.57
N TYR A 162 -18.57 4.67 -4.49
CA TYR A 162 -17.42 5.54 -4.24
C TYR A 162 -17.15 5.62 -2.73
N GLN A 163 -15.94 6.04 -2.36
CA GLN A 163 -15.52 6.26 -0.98
C GLN A 163 -14.73 7.56 -0.88
N PRO A 164 -15.17 8.53 -0.06
CA PRO A 164 -14.37 9.70 0.25
C PRO A 164 -13.15 9.29 1.09
N LEU A 165 -11.99 9.86 0.77
CA LEU A 165 -10.73 9.66 1.47
C LEU A 165 -10.22 11.02 1.96
N PHE A 166 -10.30 11.26 3.27
CA PHE A 166 -9.87 12.51 3.88
C PHE A 166 -8.34 12.63 3.96
N ILE A 167 -7.61 11.52 4.07
CA ILE A 167 -6.16 11.54 4.34
C ILE A 167 -5.33 12.15 3.21
N VAL A 168 -5.81 12.01 1.97
CA VAL A 168 -5.16 12.53 0.74
C VAL A 168 -6.05 13.53 -0.01
N ASN A 169 -7.17 13.92 0.60
CA ASN A 169 -8.25 14.66 -0.04
C ASN A 169 -8.58 14.14 -1.46
N ALA A 170 -9.02 12.89 -1.52
CA ALA A 170 -9.40 12.22 -2.75
C ALA A 170 -10.74 11.49 -2.59
N VAL A 171 -11.30 11.02 -3.70
CA VAL A 171 -12.44 10.11 -3.72
C VAL A 171 -12.07 8.87 -4.54
N ALA A 172 -12.13 7.68 -3.94
CA ALA A 172 -12.04 6.42 -4.67
C ALA A 172 -13.39 6.14 -5.34
N VAL A 173 -13.40 5.87 -6.65
CA VAL A 173 -14.63 5.71 -7.44
C VAL A 173 -14.54 4.44 -8.26
N GLU A 174 -15.63 3.67 -8.30
CA GLU A 174 -15.85 2.63 -9.31
C GLU A 174 -16.83 3.15 -10.36
N GLY A 175 -16.33 3.56 -11.52
CA GLY A 175 -17.11 4.29 -12.53
C GLY A 175 -16.70 3.98 -13.97
N ASP A 176 -17.51 4.44 -14.91
CA ASP A 176 -17.31 4.29 -16.35
C ASP A 176 -16.43 5.41 -16.95
N LEU A 177 -16.14 5.34 -18.26
CA LEU A 177 -15.29 6.33 -18.93
C LEU A 177 -15.96 7.71 -18.97
N MET A 178 -17.28 7.76 -19.08
CA MET A 178 -18.02 9.03 -19.06
C MET A 178 -17.83 9.75 -17.73
N THR A 179 -17.90 9.01 -16.62
CA THR A 179 -17.63 9.51 -15.27
C THR A 179 -16.24 10.13 -15.18
N VAL A 180 -15.22 9.45 -15.70
CA VAL A 180 -13.84 9.97 -15.71
C VAL A 180 -13.74 11.28 -16.50
N ILE A 181 -14.37 11.35 -17.68
CA ILE A 181 -14.41 12.55 -18.51
C ILE A 181 -15.12 13.71 -17.78
N ASP A 182 -16.28 13.45 -17.18
CA ASP A 182 -17.07 14.44 -16.47
C ASP A 182 -16.30 15.04 -15.29
N LEU A 183 -15.58 14.20 -14.53
CA LEU A 183 -14.77 14.62 -13.40
C LEU A 183 -13.53 15.39 -13.85
N ALA A 184 -12.86 14.96 -14.92
CA ALA A 184 -11.66 15.64 -15.43
C ALA A 184 -11.93 17.06 -15.92
N ARG A 185 -13.15 17.34 -16.41
CA ARG A 185 -13.58 18.68 -16.83
C ARG A 185 -13.77 19.67 -15.68
N ARG A 186 -13.75 19.21 -14.42
CA ARG A 186 -14.00 20.08 -13.27
C ARG A 186 -12.73 20.80 -12.82
N ASP A 187 -12.86 22.06 -12.42
CA ASP A 187 -11.73 22.87 -11.92
C ASP A 187 -11.27 22.45 -10.51
N ASP A 188 -12.17 21.89 -9.71
CA ASP A 188 -11.88 21.39 -8.35
C ASP A 188 -11.20 20.01 -8.33
N VAL A 189 -11.10 19.35 -9.49
CA VAL A 189 -10.34 18.10 -9.67
C VAL A 189 -8.94 18.42 -10.18
N SER A 190 -7.93 17.98 -9.43
CA SER A 190 -6.51 18.11 -9.79
C SER A 190 -6.12 17.09 -10.85
N HIS A 191 -6.33 15.80 -10.56
CA HIS A 191 -6.03 14.69 -11.45
C HIS A 191 -6.81 13.43 -11.05
N ILE A 192 -6.88 12.47 -11.96
CA ILE A 192 -7.56 11.19 -11.80
C ILE A 192 -6.52 10.09 -12.07
N ALA A 193 -6.18 9.33 -11.03
CA ALA A 193 -5.19 8.27 -11.11
C ALA A 193 -5.86 6.89 -11.17
N ALA A 194 -5.28 5.95 -11.92
CA ALA A 194 -5.70 4.56 -11.82
C ALA A 194 -5.43 4.02 -10.42
N ASN A 195 -6.25 3.08 -9.94
CA ASN A 195 -5.96 2.39 -8.68
C ASN A 195 -4.94 1.26 -8.92
N TYR A 196 -3.66 1.64 -9.06
CA TYR A 196 -2.58 0.72 -9.45
C TYR A 196 -2.43 -0.48 -8.53
N PRO A 197 -2.08 -1.67 -9.07
CA PRO A 197 -1.52 -2.73 -8.27
C PRO A 197 -0.12 -2.32 -7.81
N LEU A 198 0.09 -2.30 -6.51
CA LEU A 198 1.40 -2.11 -5.88
C LEU A 198 1.92 -3.49 -5.51
N VAL A 199 3.04 -3.89 -6.12
CA VAL A 199 3.67 -5.20 -5.92
C VAL A 199 4.91 -5.07 -5.03
N PRO A 200 5.33 -6.16 -4.34
CA PRO A 200 6.50 -6.12 -3.48
C PRO A 200 7.77 -5.83 -4.30
N LEU A 201 8.70 -5.08 -3.71
CA LEU A 201 9.99 -4.74 -4.33
C LEU A 201 10.98 -5.93 -4.42
N TRP A 202 10.64 -7.10 -3.85
CA TRP A 202 11.56 -8.24 -3.67
C TRP A 202 11.39 -9.38 -4.70
N GLN A 203 10.68 -9.15 -5.79
CA GLN A 203 10.76 -10.02 -6.98
C GLN A 203 11.91 -9.43 -7.81
N ASP A 204 13.12 -9.99 -7.88
CA ASP A 204 13.54 -11.39 -8.02
C ASP A 204 14.93 -11.63 -7.33
N ASP A 205 15.29 -12.89 -7.04
CA ASP A 205 16.62 -13.43 -6.63
C ASP A 205 16.91 -13.83 -5.16
N ALA A 206 16.01 -13.65 -4.20
CA ALA A 206 16.22 -14.27 -2.87
C ALA A 206 15.83 -15.77 -2.92
N PRO A 207 16.71 -16.72 -2.56
CA PRO A 207 16.37 -18.14 -2.61
C PRO A 207 15.25 -18.43 -1.61
N THR A 208 14.03 -18.58 -2.13
CA THR A 208 12.84 -18.93 -1.35
C THR A 208 12.90 -20.40 -0.97
N GLY A 209 13.54 -20.70 0.16
CA GLY A 209 13.46 -21.99 0.81
C GLY A 209 13.41 -21.80 2.33
N PRO A 210 12.72 -22.70 3.08
CA PRO A 210 12.60 -22.61 4.54
C PRO A 210 13.92 -22.84 5.31
N ASN A 211 15.05 -22.93 4.60
CA ASN A 211 16.40 -23.04 5.14
C ASN A 211 17.30 -21.94 4.55
N ALA A 212 17.02 -20.67 4.83
CA ALA A 212 18.04 -19.63 4.70
C ALA A 212 19.03 -19.82 5.87
N SER A 213 20.06 -20.65 5.65
CA SER A 213 21.24 -20.65 6.52
C SER A 213 21.91 -19.27 6.49
N PRO A 214 22.64 -18.86 7.54
CA PRO A 214 23.34 -17.58 7.53
C PRO A 214 24.28 -17.57 6.32
N VAL A 215 24.13 -16.56 5.48
CA VAL A 215 24.99 -16.36 4.31
C VAL A 215 26.40 -16.10 4.84
N THR A 216 27.27 -17.11 4.79
CA THR A 216 28.72 -16.91 4.84
C THR A 216 29.14 -16.30 3.50
N SER A 217 29.00 -14.97 3.35
CA SER A 217 29.45 -14.27 2.16
C SER A 217 30.96 -14.01 2.22
N THR A 218 31.76 -14.94 1.73
CA THR A 218 33.00 -14.60 1.03
C THR A 218 32.68 -14.41 -0.45
N GLN A 219 32.07 -13.27 -0.80
CA GLN A 219 31.99 -12.84 -2.20
C GLN A 219 32.90 -11.64 -2.45
N SER A 220 33.96 -11.91 -3.20
CA SER A 220 34.87 -10.93 -3.76
C SER A 220 34.15 -10.08 -4.79
N VAL A 221 34.04 -8.77 -4.54
CA VAL A 221 33.47 -7.81 -5.50
C VAL A 221 34.54 -7.43 -6.51
N THR A 222 34.41 -7.89 -7.76
CA THR A 222 35.16 -7.37 -8.91
C THR A 222 34.23 -6.56 -9.80
N GLY A 223 34.22 -5.24 -9.61
CA GLY A 223 33.49 -4.28 -10.44
C GLY A 223 34.04 -2.85 -10.27
N PRO A 224 34.05 -2.00 -11.32
CA PRO A 224 34.82 -0.76 -11.35
C PRO A 224 34.05 0.40 -10.74
N VAL A 225 33.79 0.33 -9.43
CA VAL A 225 33.52 1.50 -8.58
C VAL A 225 34.28 1.31 -7.28
N ALA A 226 35.60 1.19 -7.39
CA ALA A 226 36.51 1.36 -6.27
C ALA A 226 36.61 2.85 -5.92
N ALA A 227 35.50 3.44 -5.48
CA ALA A 227 35.56 4.69 -4.73
C ALA A 227 36.13 4.31 -3.36
N THR A 228 37.38 4.73 -3.15
CA THR A 228 38.15 4.49 -1.94
C THR A 228 37.50 5.17 -0.74
N VAL A 229 36.50 4.52 -0.14
CA VAL A 229 36.28 4.68 1.30
C VAL A 229 37.49 4.01 1.94
N GLN A 230 38.46 4.81 2.37
CA GLN A 230 39.59 4.28 3.13
C GLN A 230 39.03 3.57 4.35
N SER A 231 39.35 2.29 4.43
CA SER A 231 38.82 1.27 5.34
C SER A 231 39.26 1.45 6.80
N ALA A 232 39.61 2.67 7.21
CA ALA A 232 40.07 2.95 8.58
C ALA A 232 38.90 3.03 9.58
N ASP A 233 37.69 3.43 9.14
CA ASP A 233 36.50 3.49 10.01
C ASP A 233 35.70 2.17 10.07
N LEU A 234 36.04 1.17 9.25
CA LEU A 234 35.44 -0.17 9.29
C LEU A 234 36.37 -1.21 9.95
N GLN A 235 37.47 -0.77 10.56
CA GLN A 235 38.50 -1.65 11.13
C GLN A 235 38.24 -2.07 12.59
N THR A 236 37.14 -1.63 13.20
CA THR A 236 36.51 -2.40 14.27
C THR A 236 35.42 -3.25 13.64
N ALA A 237 35.79 -4.42 13.12
CA ALA A 237 34.80 -5.44 12.80
C ALA A 237 34.15 -5.86 14.13
N THR A 238 33.07 -5.18 14.50
CA THR A 238 32.11 -5.69 15.47
C THR A 238 31.69 -7.07 14.98
N VAL A 239 31.97 -8.10 15.77
CA VAL A 239 31.36 -9.41 15.54
C VAL A 239 29.89 -9.18 15.82
N LEU A 240 29.09 -9.02 14.76
CA LEU A 240 27.64 -8.90 14.87
C LEU A 240 27.12 -10.19 15.51
N ASP A 241 26.31 -10.08 16.54
CA ASP A 241 25.65 -11.24 17.11
C ASP A 241 24.61 -11.76 16.10
N PRO A 242 24.68 -13.03 15.66
CA PRO A 242 23.72 -13.58 14.70
C PRO A 242 22.26 -13.49 15.14
N ALA A 243 21.97 -13.41 16.44
CA ALA A 243 20.61 -13.32 16.98
C ALA A 243 19.97 -11.94 16.74
N ASN A 244 20.77 -10.87 16.68
CA ASN A 244 20.33 -9.47 16.58
C ASN A 244 21.28 -8.61 15.72
N TRP A 245 21.88 -9.20 14.69
CA TRP A 245 22.91 -8.57 13.85
C TRP A 245 22.48 -7.23 13.26
N ASN A 246 21.17 -7.08 13.00
CA ASN A 246 20.60 -5.88 12.41
C ASN A 246 20.57 -4.71 13.41
N ILE A 247 20.56 -4.99 14.71
CA ILE A 247 20.66 -4.01 15.80
C ILE A 247 22.11 -3.52 15.90
N ASP A 248 23.05 -4.45 16.00
CA ASP A 248 24.49 -4.17 16.06
C ASP A 248 24.96 -3.38 14.84
N LEU A 249 24.41 -3.69 13.66
CA LEU A 249 24.80 -3.03 12.41
C LEU A 249 24.51 -1.52 12.41
N VAL A 250 23.50 -1.08 13.15
CA VAL A 250 23.05 0.32 13.19
C VAL A 250 23.23 0.98 14.55
N ASP A 251 23.93 0.32 15.48
CA ASP A 251 24.15 0.79 16.85
C ASP A 251 22.83 1.12 17.60
N ALA A 252 21.74 0.37 17.34
CA ALA A 252 20.45 0.64 17.98
C ALA A 252 20.50 0.38 19.51
N ASP A 253 21.31 -0.57 19.95
CA ASP A 253 21.59 -0.88 21.35
C ASP A 253 22.19 0.31 22.13
N ARG A 254 22.98 1.15 21.45
CA ARG A 254 23.54 2.37 22.04
C ARG A 254 22.46 3.41 22.31
N VAL A 255 21.43 3.52 21.47
CA VAL A 255 20.28 4.42 21.73
C VAL A 255 19.53 3.96 22.98
N TRP A 256 19.36 2.65 23.15
CA TRP A 256 18.71 2.08 24.34
C TRP A 256 19.55 2.33 25.60
N THR A 257 20.86 2.05 25.53
CA THR A 257 21.76 2.07 26.70
C THR A 257 22.21 3.47 27.08
N GLU A 258 22.58 4.31 26.11
CA GLU A 258 23.14 5.64 26.37
C GLU A 258 22.06 6.71 26.55
N LEU A 259 20.91 6.57 25.87
CA LEU A 259 19.83 7.57 25.91
C LEU A 259 18.58 7.09 26.65
N GLY A 260 18.45 5.79 26.93
CA GLY A 260 17.25 5.23 27.57
C GLY A 260 16.01 5.28 26.66
N VAL A 261 16.19 5.32 25.34
CA VAL A 261 15.09 5.47 24.37
C VAL A 261 14.86 4.15 23.66
N THR A 262 13.81 3.43 24.05
CA THR A 262 13.48 2.07 23.57
C THR A 262 12.17 2.01 22.78
N GLY A 263 11.51 3.14 22.56
CA GLY A 263 10.19 3.20 21.93
C GLY A 263 9.01 3.27 22.90
N GLN A 264 9.26 3.30 24.21
CA GLN A 264 8.23 3.43 25.24
C GLN A 264 7.21 4.53 24.91
N GLY A 265 5.92 4.16 24.89
CA GLY A 265 4.80 5.07 24.62
C GLY A 265 4.57 5.39 23.14
N ALA A 266 5.41 4.88 22.23
CA ALA A 266 5.14 4.91 20.80
C ALA A 266 4.19 3.77 20.40
N VAL A 267 3.39 4.02 19.37
CA VAL A 267 2.62 3.00 18.67
C VAL A 267 3.08 2.99 17.21
N VAL A 268 3.58 1.85 16.75
CA VAL A 268 4.00 1.62 15.38
C VAL A 268 2.83 1.00 14.61
N ALA A 269 2.45 1.63 13.52
CA ALA A 269 1.35 1.17 12.67
C ALA A 269 1.91 0.44 11.44
N GLY A 270 1.54 -0.84 11.27
CA GLY A 270 1.97 -1.66 10.14
C GLY A 270 0.84 -1.93 9.15
N PHE A 271 1.00 -1.48 7.90
CA PHE A 271 0.09 -1.80 6.79
C PHE A 271 0.74 -2.64 5.68
N ASP A 272 0.58 -3.95 5.78
CA ASP A 272 1.33 -4.92 5.00
C ASP A 272 0.46 -6.14 4.62
N THR A 273 1.07 -7.29 4.33
CA THR A 273 0.41 -8.58 4.04
C THR A 273 -0.36 -9.18 5.21
N GLY A 274 -0.33 -8.51 6.36
CA GLY A 274 -0.81 -8.97 7.66
C GLY A 274 0.32 -9.45 8.57
N VAL A 275 -0.02 -9.73 9.82
CA VAL A 275 0.95 -9.97 10.91
C VAL A 275 0.50 -11.20 11.69
N TYR A 276 1.41 -12.13 11.95
CA TYR A 276 1.18 -13.21 12.90
C TYR A 276 1.33 -12.67 14.32
N TYR A 277 0.21 -12.19 14.88
CA TYR A 277 0.23 -11.48 16.16
C TYR A 277 0.66 -12.35 17.35
N ALA A 278 0.44 -13.67 17.29
CA ALA A 278 0.85 -14.60 18.34
C ALA A 278 2.31 -15.05 18.23
N HIS A 279 3.11 -14.42 17.35
CA HIS A 279 4.55 -14.67 17.31
C HIS A 279 5.19 -14.28 18.65
N PRO A 280 6.06 -15.11 19.25
CA PRO A 280 6.65 -14.83 20.57
C PRO A 280 7.31 -13.45 20.68
N ALA A 281 7.97 -13.01 19.61
CA ALA A 281 8.62 -11.69 19.56
C ALA A 281 7.67 -10.50 19.31
N LEU A 282 6.36 -10.71 19.11
CA LEU A 282 5.41 -9.65 18.75
C LEU A 282 4.17 -9.59 19.64
N ILE A 283 3.82 -10.69 20.30
CA ILE A 283 2.57 -10.83 21.04
C ILE A 283 2.47 -9.86 22.22
N ASP A 284 3.57 -9.65 22.93
CA ASP A 284 3.60 -8.76 24.10
C ASP A 284 3.54 -7.28 23.69
N ALA A 285 4.08 -6.94 22.52
CA ALA A 285 4.02 -5.59 21.96
C ALA A 285 2.71 -5.28 21.22
N TYR A 286 1.84 -6.27 20.94
CA TYR A 286 0.57 -6.00 20.29
C TYR A 286 -0.32 -5.17 21.21
N ARG A 287 -0.76 -3.99 20.75
CA ARG A 287 -1.52 -3.04 21.59
C ARG A 287 -2.86 -3.62 22.08
N GLY A 288 -3.41 -4.58 21.34
CA GLY A 288 -4.63 -5.29 21.71
C GLY A 288 -4.44 -6.45 22.69
N THR A 289 -3.21 -6.75 23.15
CA THR A 289 -2.97 -7.80 24.14
C THR A 289 -3.51 -7.40 25.50
N LEU A 290 -4.33 -8.27 26.10
CA LEU A 290 -4.94 -8.10 27.42
C LEU A 290 -4.39 -9.16 28.40
N PRO A 291 -4.57 -8.96 29.72
CA PRO A 291 -4.18 -9.95 30.71
C PRO A 291 -4.81 -11.34 30.47
N ALA A 292 -4.12 -12.38 30.94
CA ALA A 292 -4.56 -13.77 30.86
C ALA A 292 -4.78 -14.31 29.43
N GLY A 293 -4.02 -13.79 28.45
CA GLY A 293 -4.04 -14.29 27.07
C GLY A 293 -5.32 -13.93 26.30
N GLN A 294 -5.99 -12.85 26.70
CA GLN A 294 -7.13 -12.29 25.97
C GLN A 294 -6.65 -11.21 24.98
N PHE A 295 -7.48 -10.92 23.99
CA PHE A 295 -7.17 -9.91 22.97
C PHE A 295 -8.38 -9.03 22.68
N ASP A 296 -8.14 -7.73 22.51
CA ASP A 296 -9.08 -6.79 21.92
C ASP A 296 -8.53 -6.32 20.56
N HIS A 297 -9.17 -6.78 19.48
CA HIS A 297 -8.79 -6.40 18.12
C HIS A 297 -9.43 -5.08 17.67
N ASN A 298 -10.42 -4.57 18.40
CA ASN A 298 -11.09 -3.32 18.06
C ASN A 298 -10.08 -2.17 18.10
N TYR A 299 -10.06 -1.35 17.05
CA TYR A 299 -9.13 -0.22 16.87
C TYR A 299 -7.63 -0.62 16.88
N ASN A 300 -7.29 -1.91 16.97
CA ASN A 300 -5.92 -2.43 16.97
C ASN A 300 -5.59 -3.20 15.69
N TRP A 301 -6.63 -3.71 15.02
CA TRP A 301 -6.53 -4.43 13.76
C TRP A 301 -7.64 -4.03 12.79
N PHE A 302 -7.30 -3.96 11.50
CA PHE A 302 -8.28 -3.79 10.43
C PHE A 302 -7.86 -4.51 9.14
N GLU A 303 -8.78 -5.20 8.49
CA GLU A 303 -8.61 -5.67 7.12
C GLU A 303 -9.71 -5.07 6.26
N PRO A 304 -9.42 -4.10 5.37
CA PRO A 304 -10.42 -3.54 4.47
C PRO A 304 -11.08 -4.66 3.66
N ASP A 305 -12.42 -4.67 3.60
CA ASP A 305 -13.13 -5.47 2.61
C ASP A 305 -13.06 -4.76 1.24
N GLY A 306 -13.40 -5.43 0.14
CA GLY A 306 -13.21 -4.82 -1.19
C GLY A 306 -14.18 -3.69 -1.54
N ASN A 307 -15.09 -3.29 -0.64
CA ASN A 307 -16.17 -2.37 -0.95
C ASN A 307 -15.75 -0.90 -0.81
N LEU A 308 -16.48 -0.01 -1.46
CA LEU A 308 -16.33 1.44 -1.30
C LEU A 308 -17.58 1.99 -0.61
N TYR A 309 -17.37 2.73 0.48
CA TYR A 309 -18.44 3.23 1.35
C TYR A 309 -18.65 4.74 1.18
N ALA A 310 -19.78 5.12 0.59
CA ALA A 310 -20.07 6.52 0.23
C ALA A 310 -20.26 7.46 1.44
N ASN A 311 -20.56 6.91 2.62
CA ASN A 311 -20.69 7.67 3.87
C ASN A 311 -19.33 8.02 4.50
N GLY A 312 -18.22 7.47 3.98
CA GLY A 312 -16.88 7.66 4.54
C GLY A 312 -16.54 6.75 5.72
N ASP A 313 -17.39 5.75 6.02
CA ASP A 313 -17.01 4.66 6.90
C ASP A 313 -15.97 3.77 6.21
N LEU A 314 -15.12 3.08 6.97
CA LEU A 314 -14.18 2.09 6.42
C LEU A 314 -14.87 0.73 6.22
N GLY A 315 -16.06 0.54 6.80
CA GLY A 315 -16.79 -0.72 6.78
C GLY A 315 -16.32 -1.71 7.84
N PRO A 316 -16.90 -2.92 7.88
CA PRO A 316 -16.44 -3.96 8.78
C PRO A 316 -15.05 -4.46 8.37
N SER A 317 -14.25 -4.83 9.36
CA SER A 317 -13.03 -5.59 9.10
C SER A 317 -13.39 -6.95 8.50
N LEU A 318 -12.71 -7.33 7.41
CA LEU A 318 -12.89 -8.63 6.77
C LEU A 318 -12.42 -9.80 7.66
N SER A 319 -11.41 -9.55 8.50
CA SER A 319 -10.95 -10.51 9.52
C SER A 319 -11.22 -10.00 10.94
N PRO A 320 -11.62 -10.89 11.86
CA PRO A 320 -11.90 -10.52 13.25
C PRO A 320 -10.64 -10.32 14.11
N GLU A 321 -9.48 -10.76 13.61
CA GLU A 321 -8.18 -10.72 14.29
C GLU A 321 -7.05 -10.58 13.27
N PRO A 322 -5.81 -10.22 13.69
CA PRO A 322 -4.67 -10.18 12.79
C PRO A 322 -4.44 -11.51 12.10
N THR A 323 -4.64 -11.51 10.78
CA THR A 323 -4.39 -12.67 9.93
C THR A 323 -3.04 -12.52 9.25
N ASN A 324 -2.32 -13.64 9.16
CA ASN A 324 -1.10 -13.71 8.38
C ASN A 324 -1.37 -14.40 7.04
N CYS A 325 -1.16 -13.70 5.93
CA CYS A 325 -1.28 -14.25 4.58
C CYS A 325 0.06 -14.29 3.82
N GLY A 326 1.17 -14.14 4.53
CA GLY A 326 2.53 -14.17 3.99
C GLY A 326 3.58 -14.28 5.11
N SER A 327 4.82 -13.88 4.86
CA SER A 327 5.81 -13.67 5.92
C SER A 327 6.23 -12.21 6.05
N HIS A 328 5.98 -11.39 5.02
CA HIS A 328 6.52 -10.05 4.88
C HIS A 328 6.08 -9.12 6.03
N GLY A 329 4.77 -8.98 6.27
CA GLY A 329 4.29 -8.10 7.34
C GLY A 329 4.73 -8.51 8.75
N THR A 330 4.84 -9.82 9.02
CA THR A 330 5.37 -10.30 10.31
C THR A 330 6.87 -9.96 10.42
N HIS A 331 7.63 -10.12 9.33
CA HIS A 331 9.04 -9.78 9.28
C HIS A 331 9.27 -8.27 9.47
N THR A 332 8.53 -7.42 8.76
CA THR A 332 8.67 -5.96 8.87
C THR A 332 8.33 -5.46 10.26
N MET A 333 7.28 -6.02 10.89
CA MET A 333 6.96 -5.73 12.29
C MET A 333 8.09 -6.18 13.24
N GLY A 334 8.67 -7.35 13.02
CA GLY A 334 9.81 -7.84 13.78
C GLY A 334 11.02 -6.90 13.69
N THR A 335 11.36 -6.42 12.49
CA THR A 335 12.45 -5.43 12.32
C THR A 335 12.20 -4.14 13.09
N MET A 336 10.94 -3.70 13.21
CA MET A 336 10.62 -2.46 13.91
C MET A 336 10.67 -2.61 15.43
N LEU A 337 10.17 -3.70 16.00
CA LEU A 337 9.95 -3.82 17.45
C LEU A 337 9.94 -5.26 18.00
N GLY A 338 10.45 -6.24 17.25
CA GLY A 338 10.47 -7.62 17.69
C GLY A 338 11.36 -7.84 18.91
N ASP A 339 10.79 -8.38 19.98
CA ASP A 339 11.49 -8.75 21.20
C ASP A 339 10.75 -9.93 21.88
N ASP A 340 11.47 -11.00 22.19
CA ASP A 340 10.93 -12.18 22.91
C ASP A 340 11.14 -12.12 24.43
N GLY A 341 11.64 -10.99 24.95
CA GLY A 341 11.97 -10.78 26.35
C GLY A 341 13.17 -11.60 26.82
N GLN A 342 13.91 -12.21 25.89
CA GLN A 342 15.09 -13.02 26.14
C GLN A 342 16.25 -12.52 25.29
N SER A 343 16.91 -13.39 24.52
CA SER A 343 18.07 -13.03 23.71
C SER A 343 17.70 -12.56 22.29
N ASN A 344 16.46 -12.78 21.83
CA ASN A 344 16.08 -12.42 20.46
C ASN A 344 15.40 -11.05 20.43
N GLN A 345 16.22 -10.01 20.60
CA GLN A 345 15.82 -8.61 20.49
C GLN A 345 16.22 -8.09 19.11
N ILE A 346 15.30 -8.21 18.14
CA ILE A 346 15.54 -7.93 16.72
C ILE A 346 14.93 -6.59 16.26
N GLY A 347 14.15 -5.95 17.11
CA GLY A 347 13.44 -4.71 16.83
C GLY A 347 14.22 -3.46 17.23
N MET A 348 14.14 -2.40 16.41
CA MET A 348 14.74 -1.09 16.71
C MET A 348 14.12 -0.41 17.94
N ALA A 349 12.83 -0.65 18.20
CA ALA A 349 12.04 -0.01 19.25
C ALA A 349 11.28 -1.09 20.08
N PRO A 350 11.99 -1.88 20.90
CA PRO A 350 11.45 -3.04 21.61
C PRO A 350 10.30 -2.71 22.59
N ASP A 351 10.28 -1.50 23.18
CA ASP A 351 9.22 -1.09 24.13
C ASP A 351 8.06 -0.34 23.44
N ALA A 352 8.05 -0.27 22.11
CA ALA A 352 6.93 0.27 21.36
C ALA A 352 5.77 -0.75 21.29
N GLN A 353 4.54 -0.24 21.21
CA GLN A 353 3.39 -1.08 20.90
C GLN A 353 3.09 -1.08 19.40
N TRP A 354 2.31 -2.04 18.91
CA TRP A 354 1.90 -2.07 17.50
C TRP A 354 0.41 -2.26 17.25
N ILE A 355 -0.03 -1.72 16.12
CA ILE A 355 -1.34 -1.94 15.49
C ILE A 355 -1.14 -2.31 14.02
N GLY A 356 -2.11 -3.02 13.45
CA GLY A 356 -1.99 -3.56 12.10
C GLY A 356 -3.18 -3.23 11.20
N CYS A 357 -2.92 -3.03 9.91
CA CYS A 357 -3.95 -2.98 8.90
C CYS A 357 -3.54 -3.77 7.67
N ARG A 358 -4.34 -4.73 7.22
CA ARG A 358 -3.96 -5.58 6.07
C ARG A 358 -4.42 -4.96 4.75
N ASN A 359 -3.61 -4.08 4.18
CA ASN A 359 -3.87 -3.46 2.87
C ASN A 359 -3.41 -4.31 1.67
N MET A 360 -2.56 -5.32 1.88
CA MET A 360 -2.05 -6.18 0.82
C MET A 360 -2.66 -7.57 0.86
N ARG A 361 -3.20 -8.03 -0.27
CA ARG A 361 -3.68 -9.40 -0.45
C ARG A 361 -2.75 -10.14 -1.40
N ARG A 362 -2.14 -11.24 -0.92
CA ARG A 362 -1.13 -12.01 -1.67
C ARG A 362 0.06 -11.16 -2.12
N GLY A 363 0.47 -10.20 -1.29
CA GLY A 363 1.56 -9.26 -1.59
C GLY A 363 1.19 -8.08 -2.47
N ILE A 364 -0.06 -7.99 -2.95
CA ILE A 364 -0.50 -6.90 -3.84
C ILE A 364 -1.36 -5.93 -3.04
N GLY A 365 -0.93 -4.67 -2.96
CA GLY A 365 -1.71 -3.55 -2.44
C GLY A 365 -2.21 -2.63 -3.55
N ASN A 366 -2.89 -1.54 -3.20
CA ASN A 366 -3.24 -0.47 -4.14
C ASN A 366 -3.43 0.86 -3.39
N PRO A 367 -3.26 2.02 -4.04
CA PRO A 367 -3.31 3.30 -3.34
C PRO A 367 -4.59 3.54 -2.52
N ALA A 368 -5.75 3.02 -2.96
CA ALA A 368 -6.99 3.09 -2.18
C ALA A 368 -6.87 2.30 -0.86
N SER A 369 -6.42 1.03 -0.88
CA SER A 369 -6.28 0.22 0.35
C SER A 369 -5.23 0.78 1.32
N TYR A 370 -4.15 1.38 0.80
CA TYR A 370 -3.19 2.10 1.63
C TYR A 370 -3.82 3.32 2.31
N SER A 371 -4.56 4.12 1.55
CA SER A 371 -5.26 5.30 2.10
C SER A 371 -6.26 4.91 3.17
N THR A 372 -7.05 3.85 2.94
CA THR A 372 -7.96 3.29 3.95
C THR A 372 -7.24 2.90 5.24
N CYS A 373 -6.10 2.21 5.15
CA CYS A 373 -5.32 1.86 6.33
C CYS A 373 -4.71 3.08 7.03
N MET A 374 -4.26 4.11 6.29
CA MET A 374 -3.79 5.36 6.89
C MET A 374 -4.91 6.07 7.65
N GLU A 375 -6.13 6.06 7.11
CA GLU A 375 -7.31 6.61 7.80
C GLU A 375 -7.64 5.82 9.06
N PHE A 376 -7.58 4.48 9.02
CA PHE A 376 -7.74 3.65 10.21
C PHE A 376 -6.73 4.01 11.31
N PHE A 377 -5.46 4.23 10.94
CA PHE A 377 -4.42 4.59 11.92
C PHE A 377 -4.54 6.00 12.48
N LEU A 378 -5.13 6.93 11.71
CA LEU A 378 -5.36 8.30 12.14
C LEU A 378 -6.72 8.49 12.84
N ALA A 379 -7.64 7.54 12.66
CA ALA A 379 -8.92 7.52 13.34
C ALA A 379 -8.71 7.36 14.87
N PRO A 380 -9.47 8.11 15.69
CA PRO A 380 -9.27 8.23 17.13
C PRO A 380 -9.61 6.98 17.92
#